data_AF-A0A962VM55-F1
#
_entry.id   AF-A0A962VM55-F1
#
_cell.length_a   1.000
_cell.length_b   1.000
_cell.length_c   1.000
_cell.angle_alpha   90.00
_cell.angle_beta   90.00
_cell.angle_gamma   90.00
#
_symmetry.space_group_name_H-M   'P 1'
#
loop_
_entity.id
_entity.type
_entity.pdbx_description
1 polymer ?
#
loop_
_entity_poly.entity_id
_entity_poly.type
_entity_poly.pdbx_seq_one_letter_code
_entity_poly.pdbx_strand_id
1 'polypeptide(L)'
;MRQIFSYLKNVTAMVWIPYTEADRYKALAASAFEWRKKWESEFEFSFVEHVYRSEDRLAGQHSRRVKVIVIRSKLRYFKKLPEGIAFEIIDDLKPVWGLKAYIRDYSYQSGSETIHGSRHFKPGQEVYPHKRFSGDGYERAYVTGRHKDTGKFVSLMMPTIRMENWSAAELRDPIVIFKMRGVSGWSSSKNDKEDARHYARGMNERILRLQAEGKL
;
A
#
# COMPACT_ATOMS: atom_id res chain seq x y z
N MET A 1 -35.61 -18.21 -1.69
CA MET A 1 -34.40 -19.03 -1.96
C MET A 1 -33.13 -18.25 -2.37
N ARG A 2 -33.14 -16.93 -2.63
CA ARG A 2 -31.93 -16.16 -3.04
C ARG A 2 -31.00 -15.68 -1.91
N GLN A 3 -31.41 -15.69 -0.64
CA GLN A 3 -30.59 -15.18 0.47
C GLN A 3 -29.47 -16.14 0.94
N ILE A 4 -29.55 -17.44 0.64
CA ILE A 4 -28.61 -18.43 1.19
C ILE A 4 -27.26 -18.39 0.44
N PHE A 5 -27.24 -18.06 -0.86
CA PHE A 5 -26.01 -18.03 -1.66
C PHE A 5 -25.06 -16.84 -1.35
N SER A 6 -25.58 -15.78 -0.72
CA SER A 6 -24.76 -14.61 -0.35
C SER A 6 -23.68 -14.95 0.70
N TYR A 7 -23.91 -15.95 1.55
CA TYR A 7 -23.03 -16.28 2.68
C TYR A 7 -21.76 -17.07 2.32
N LEU A 8 -21.67 -17.58 1.09
CA LEU A 8 -20.54 -18.37 0.64
C LEU A 8 -19.51 -17.54 -0.13
N LYS A 9 -19.85 -16.32 -0.55
CA LYS A 9 -18.94 -15.46 -1.31
C LYS A 9 -17.91 -14.83 -0.39
N ASN A 10 -16.63 -14.89 -0.79
CA ASN A 10 -15.58 -14.08 -0.18
C ASN A 10 -15.84 -12.60 -0.49
N VAL A 11 -15.75 -11.77 0.54
CA VAL A 11 -15.80 -10.32 0.45
C VAL A 11 -14.51 -9.75 0.98
N THR A 12 -14.06 -8.64 0.42
CA THR A 12 -12.99 -7.83 0.99
C THR A 12 -13.64 -6.75 1.84
N ALA A 13 -13.21 -6.62 3.10
CA ALA A 13 -13.74 -5.64 4.01
C ALA A 13 -12.65 -4.92 4.78
N MET A 14 -12.92 -3.67 5.11
CA MET A 14 -12.16 -2.88 6.08
C MET A 14 -12.86 -2.97 7.43
N VAL A 15 -12.17 -3.54 8.41
CA VAL A 15 -12.62 -3.60 9.80
C VAL A 15 -12.12 -2.35 10.53
N TRP A 16 -13.06 -1.57 11.05
CA TRP A 16 -12.85 -0.29 11.69
C TRP A 16 -12.89 -0.44 13.21
N ILE A 17 -11.80 -0.03 13.87
CA ILE A 17 -11.73 0.05 15.33
C ILE A 17 -11.99 1.51 15.71
N PRO A 18 -13.19 1.87 16.21
CA PRO A 18 -13.53 3.26 16.47
C PRO A 18 -12.66 3.80 17.61
N TYR A 19 -12.08 4.98 17.39
CA TYR A 19 -11.45 5.71 18.47
C TYR A 19 -12.54 6.36 19.33
N THR A 20 -12.57 6.00 20.61
CA THR A 20 -13.50 6.56 21.61
C THR A 20 -12.65 7.21 22.71
N GLU A 21 -12.39 6.48 23.79
CA GLU A 21 -11.41 6.83 24.83
C GLU A 21 -10.21 5.89 24.76
N ALA A 22 -9.06 6.29 25.33
CA ALA A 22 -7.81 5.55 25.15
C ALA A 22 -7.90 4.08 25.60
N ASP A 23 -8.47 3.81 26.77
CA ASP A 23 -8.55 2.45 27.31
C ASP A 23 -9.61 1.60 26.61
N ARG A 24 -10.75 2.20 26.26
CA ARG A 24 -11.77 1.54 25.42
C ARG A 24 -11.23 1.21 24.04
N TYR A 25 -10.46 2.11 23.42
CA TYR A 25 -9.81 1.86 22.13
C TYR A 25 -8.79 0.72 22.23
N LYS A 26 -7.96 0.68 23.28
CA LYS A 26 -7.03 -0.44 23.52
C LYS A 26 -7.76 -1.76 23.66
N ALA A 27 -8.85 -1.80 24.45
CA ALA A 27 -9.65 -2.99 24.64
C ALA A 27 -10.30 -3.48 23.34
N LEU A 28 -10.90 -2.57 22.56
CA LEU A 28 -11.48 -2.89 21.25
C LEU A 28 -10.41 -3.38 20.27
N ALA A 29 -9.24 -2.74 20.25
CA ALA A 29 -8.14 -3.18 19.41
C ALA A 29 -7.67 -4.59 19.77
N ALA A 30 -7.46 -4.88 21.07
CA ALA A 30 -7.09 -6.21 21.54
C ALA A 30 -8.14 -7.27 21.12
N SER A 31 -9.43 -6.99 21.35
CA SER A 31 -10.52 -7.86 20.92
C SER A 31 -10.55 -8.09 19.41
N ALA A 32 -10.26 -7.05 18.60
CA ALA A 32 -10.17 -7.16 17.15
C ALA A 32 -9.04 -8.09 16.72
N PHE A 33 -7.86 -7.99 17.36
CA PHE A 33 -6.70 -8.81 17.05
C PHE A 33 -6.86 -10.26 17.50
N GLU A 34 -7.45 -10.51 18.67
CA GLU A 34 -7.79 -11.86 19.11
C GLU A 34 -8.84 -12.51 18.19
N TRP A 35 -9.87 -11.76 17.80
CA TRP A 35 -10.84 -12.23 16.80
C TRP A 35 -10.15 -12.56 15.47
N ARG A 36 -9.25 -11.69 14.99
CA ARG A 36 -8.49 -11.90 13.75
C ARG A 36 -7.66 -13.18 13.82
N LYS A 37 -6.92 -13.39 14.92
CA LYS A 37 -6.09 -14.57 15.14
C LYS A 37 -6.94 -15.85 15.17
N LYS A 38 -8.10 -15.82 15.84
CA LYS A 38 -9.03 -16.95 15.92
C LYS A 38 -9.52 -17.45 14.55
N TRP A 39 -9.66 -16.55 13.58
CA TRP A 39 -10.21 -16.87 12.25
C TRP A 39 -9.18 -16.76 11.12
N GLU A 40 -7.88 -16.69 11.44
CA GLU A 40 -6.82 -16.43 10.45
C GLU A 40 -6.78 -17.47 9.33
N SER A 41 -7.02 -18.75 9.63
CA SER A 41 -7.09 -19.84 8.65
C SER A 41 -8.24 -19.71 7.65
N GLU A 42 -9.22 -18.88 7.94
CA GLU A 42 -10.40 -18.64 7.09
C GLU A 42 -10.23 -17.40 6.20
N PHE A 43 -9.10 -16.70 6.32
CA PHE A 43 -8.82 -15.50 5.56
C PHE A 43 -7.98 -15.85 4.34
N GLU A 44 -8.39 -15.34 3.18
CA GLU A 44 -7.57 -15.41 1.96
C GLU A 44 -6.35 -14.48 2.11
N PHE A 45 -6.57 -13.31 2.72
CA PHE A 45 -5.51 -12.46 3.23
C PHE A 45 -6.03 -11.60 4.38
N SER A 46 -5.10 -11.13 5.21
CA SER A 46 -5.39 -10.12 6.22
C SER A 46 -4.16 -9.27 6.51
N PHE A 47 -4.32 -7.95 6.54
CA PHE A 47 -3.25 -7.02 6.92
C PHE A 47 -3.79 -5.80 7.68
N VAL A 48 -2.88 -5.11 8.37
CA VAL A 48 -3.19 -3.90 9.14
C VAL A 48 -2.65 -2.70 8.38
N GLU A 49 -3.46 -1.66 8.24
CA GLU A 49 -3.07 -0.43 7.56
C GLU A 49 -3.56 0.81 8.34
N HIS A 50 -3.01 1.98 8.02
CA HIS A 50 -3.52 3.25 8.53
C HIS A 50 -4.18 4.01 7.39
N VAL A 51 -5.43 4.40 7.59
CA VAL A 51 -6.20 5.20 6.62
C VAL A 51 -6.60 6.53 7.24
N TYR A 52 -6.79 7.53 6.39
CA TYR A 52 -7.36 8.81 6.80
C TYR A 52 -8.89 8.70 6.75
N ARG A 53 -9.60 9.19 7.77
CA ARG A 53 -11.04 9.41 7.64
C ARG A 53 -11.26 10.59 6.70
N SER A 54 -12.03 10.35 5.64
CA SER A 54 -12.42 11.37 4.66
C SER A 54 -13.21 12.51 5.32
N GLU A 55 -14.06 12.19 6.29
CA GLU A 55 -14.85 13.13 7.08
C GLU A 55 -13.97 14.19 7.77
N ASP A 56 -12.83 13.79 8.34
CA ASP A 56 -11.93 14.71 9.04
C ASP A 56 -11.24 15.70 8.09
N ARG A 57 -11.05 15.35 6.81
CA ARG A 57 -10.41 16.25 5.82
C ARG A 57 -11.29 17.45 5.48
N LEU A 58 -12.62 17.29 5.51
CA LEU A 58 -13.56 18.35 5.22
C LEU A 58 -13.67 19.36 6.38
N ALA A 59 -13.34 18.94 7.60
CA ALA A 59 -13.47 19.76 8.81
C ALA A 59 -12.23 20.62 9.13
N GLY A 60 -11.20 20.65 8.28
CA GLY A 60 -9.95 21.38 8.53
C GLY A 60 -9.14 20.87 9.73
N GLN A 61 -9.57 19.79 10.37
CA GLN A 61 -8.83 19.13 11.44
C GLN A 61 -7.74 18.24 10.83
N HIS A 62 -6.60 18.12 11.51
CA HIS A 62 -5.59 17.13 11.15
C HIS A 62 -6.24 15.74 11.17
N SER A 63 -6.57 15.20 9.98
CA SER A 63 -7.22 13.91 9.84
C SER A 63 -6.43 12.86 10.61
N ARG A 64 -7.07 12.31 11.65
CA ARG A 64 -6.42 11.32 12.49
C ARG A 64 -6.28 10.05 11.66
N ARG A 65 -5.07 9.52 11.59
CA ARG A 65 -4.84 8.20 10.99
C ARG A 65 -5.54 7.16 11.85
N VAL A 66 -6.51 6.47 11.28
CA VAL A 66 -7.21 5.37 11.95
C VAL A 66 -6.59 4.06 11.50
N LYS A 67 -6.28 3.18 12.46
CA LYS A 67 -5.84 1.82 12.17
C LYS A 67 -7.04 0.98 11.73
N VAL A 68 -6.90 0.32 10.60
CA VAL A 68 -7.89 -0.61 10.04
C VAL A 68 -7.27 -1.97 9.82
N ILE A 69 -8.10 -3.01 9.81
CA ILE A 69 -7.70 -4.36 9.39
C ILE A 69 -8.42 -4.65 8.08
N VAL A 70 -7.66 -4.89 7.01
CA VAL A 70 -8.23 -5.26 5.72
C VAL A 70 -8.21 -6.79 5.63
N ILE A 71 -9.36 -7.39 5.38
CA ILE A 71 -9.53 -8.84 5.38
C ILE A 71 -10.33 -9.23 4.14
N ARG A 72 -9.92 -10.32 3.49
CA ARG A 72 -10.76 -11.04 2.53
C ARG A 72 -11.17 -12.38 3.10
N SER A 73 -12.47 -12.57 3.29
CA SER A 73 -13.03 -13.81 3.85
C SER A 73 -14.53 -13.93 3.58
N LYS A 74 -15.15 -15.05 3.98
CA LYS A 74 -16.60 -15.26 3.89
C LYS A 74 -17.34 -14.27 4.79
N LEU A 75 -18.44 -13.69 4.28
CA LEU A 75 -19.23 -12.66 4.98
C LEU A 75 -19.66 -13.09 6.40
N ARG A 76 -19.90 -14.38 6.62
CA ARG A 76 -20.32 -14.94 7.92
C ARG A 76 -19.34 -14.69 9.07
N TYR A 77 -18.04 -14.53 8.79
CA TYR A 77 -17.05 -14.29 9.86
C TYR A 77 -17.10 -12.86 10.38
N PHE A 78 -17.40 -11.89 9.52
CA PHE A 78 -17.58 -10.49 9.92
C PHE A 78 -18.80 -10.31 10.85
N LYS A 79 -19.82 -11.17 10.75
CA LYS A 79 -20.95 -11.20 11.70
C LYS A 79 -20.54 -11.62 13.12
N LYS A 80 -19.35 -12.20 13.29
CA LYS A 80 -18.80 -12.60 14.58
C LYS A 80 -17.81 -11.58 15.14
N LEU A 81 -17.73 -10.38 14.55
CA LEU A 81 -16.88 -9.32 15.07
C LEU A 81 -17.30 -8.96 16.50
N PRO A 82 -16.34 -8.59 17.38
CA PRO A 82 -16.65 -8.08 18.70
C PRO A 82 -17.60 -6.87 18.65
N GLU A 83 -18.44 -6.74 19.68
CA GLU A 83 -19.34 -5.60 19.81
C GLU A 83 -18.58 -4.26 19.77
N GLY A 84 -19.14 -3.27 19.09
CA GLY A 84 -18.51 -1.96 18.90
C GLY A 84 -17.46 -1.90 17.80
N ILE A 85 -17.16 -3.02 17.11
CA ILE A 85 -16.31 -3.04 15.91
C ILE A 85 -17.21 -3.14 14.67
N ALA A 86 -17.03 -2.20 13.76
CA ALA A 86 -17.75 -2.18 12.49
C ALA A 86 -16.85 -2.67 11.35
N PHE A 87 -17.48 -3.06 10.24
CA PHE A 87 -16.76 -3.30 9.00
C PHE A 87 -17.51 -2.70 7.83
N GLU A 88 -16.77 -2.40 6.78
CA GLU A 88 -17.27 -1.89 5.51
C GLU A 88 -16.78 -2.83 4.41
N ILE A 89 -17.70 -3.32 3.58
CA ILE A 89 -17.33 -4.07 2.38
C ILE A 89 -16.77 -3.08 1.37
N ILE A 90 -15.55 -3.34 0.91
CA ILE A 90 -14.89 -2.54 -0.11
C ILE A 90 -14.83 -3.31 -1.43
N ASP A 91 -14.52 -2.57 -2.50
CA ASP A 91 -14.18 -3.19 -3.77
C ASP A 91 -13.08 -4.23 -3.60
N ASP A 92 -13.19 -5.27 -4.39
CA ASP A 92 -12.20 -6.33 -4.40
C ASP A 92 -10.83 -5.79 -4.82
N LEU A 93 -9.78 -6.28 -4.18
CA LEU A 93 -8.38 -5.93 -4.48
C LEU A 93 -7.92 -6.76 -5.67
N LYS A 94 -8.54 -6.49 -6.83
CA LYS A 94 -8.19 -7.12 -8.10
C LYS A 94 -6.82 -6.64 -8.57
N PRO A 95 -6.10 -7.47 -9.35
CA PRO A 95 -4.85 -7.06 -9.95
C PRO A 95 -4.99 -5.75 -10.76
N VAL A 96 -3.97 -4.90 -10.65
CA VAL A 96 -3.90 -3.61 -11.37
C VAL A 96 -2.61 -3.52 -12.17
N TRP A 97 -2.59 -2.77 -13.27
CA TRP A 97 -1.35 -2.52 -13.99
C TRP A 97 -0.63 -1.33 -13.38
N GLY A 98 0.65 -1.44 -13.05
CA GLY A 98 1.41 -0.32 -12.51
C GLY A 98 2.91 -0.43 -12.75
N LEU A 99 3.66 0.43 -12.10
CA LEU A 99 5.11 0.41 -12.16
C LEU A 99 5.69 -0.55 -11.12
N LYS A 100 6.72 -1.26 -11.56
CA LYS A 100 7.65 -2.00 -10.72
C LYS A 100 9.06 -1.50 -10.99
N ALA A 101 9.83 -1.28 -9.94
CA ALA A 101 11.25 -0.94 -10.03
C ALA A 101 12.03 -1.61 -8.90
N TYR A 102 13.35 -1.53 -8.96
CA TYR A 102 14.23 -2.07 -7.93
C TYR A 102 15.08 -0.95 -7.34
N ILE A 103 15.36 -1.03 -6.05
CA ILE A 103 16.20 -0.06 -5.36
C ILE A 103 17.65 -0.26 -5.79
N ARG A 104 18.29 0.81 -6.24
CA ARG A 104 19.71 0.79 -6.62
C ARG A 104 20.60 0.56 -5.42
N ASP A 105 21.74 -0.06 -5.64
CA ASP A 105 22.82 -0.06 -4.66
C ASP A 105 23.58 1.26 -4.69
N TYR A 106 22.97 2.30 -4.11
CA TYR A 106 23.59 3.61 -3.96
C TYR A 106 24.05 3.80 -2.52
N SER A 107 25.33 4.12 -2.34
CA SER A 107 25.93 4.36 -1.03
C SER A 107 25.93 5.86 -0.72
N TYR A 108 25.52 6.26 0.48
CA TYR A 108 25.70 7.64 0.94
C TYR A 108 25.98 7.69 2.44
N GLN A 109 26.70 8.73 2.88
CA GLN A 109 26.95 8.97 4.30
C GLN A 109 25.71 9.59 4.96
N SER A 110 25.35 9.06 6.13
CA SER A 110 24.29 9.58 6.99
C SER A 110 24.83 9.68 8.41
N GLY A 111 25.46 10.81 8.73
CA GLY A 111 26.24 10.93 9.96
C GLY A 111 27.53 10.12 9.85
N SER A 112 27.76 9.21 10.79
CA SER A 112 28.90 8.28 10.78
C SER A 112 28.63 6.96 10.05
N GLU A 113 27.40 6.74 9.56
CA GLU A 113 27.01 5.50 8.92
C GLU A 113 27.00 5.61 7.40
N THR A 114 27.57 4.61 6.72
CA THR A 114 27.39 4.42 5.28
C THR A 114 26.10 3.64 5.03
N ILE A 115 25.13 4.25 4.35
CA ILE A 115 23.86 3.61 4.02
C ILE A 115 23.89 3.11 2.57
N HIS A 116 23.61 1.83 2.39
CA HIS A 116 23.37 1.22 1.07
C HIS A 116 21.88 1.23 0.70
N GLY A 117 21.58 1.64 -0.53
CA GLY A 117 20.22 1.77 -1.07
C GLY A 117 19.48 2.96 -0.49
N SER A 118 18.60 2.71 0.48
CA SER A 118 17.92 3.78 1.19
C SER A 118 17.77 3.49 2.68
N ARG A 119 17.37 4.51 3.43
CA ARG A 119 17.00 4.35 4.84
C ARG A 119 15.89 3.30 5.04
N HIS A 120 15.01 3.11 4.06
CA HIS A 120 13.81 2.28 4.21
C HIS A 120 13.84 0.96 3.43
N PHE A 121 14.66 0.86 2.39
CA PHE A 121 14.68 -0.28 1.46
C PHE A 121 16.12 -0.73 1.18
N LYS A 122 16.32 -2.04 1.06
CA LYS A 122 17.62 -2.64 0.72
C LYS A 122 17.97 -2.44 -0.76
N PRO A 123 19.25 -2.44 -1.16
CA PRO A 123 19.64 -2.61 -2.55
C PRO A 123 18.97 -3.84 -3.19
N GLY A 124 18.64 -3.76 -4.48
CA GLY A 124 17.97 -4.80 -5.25
C GLY A 124 16.52 -5.07 -4.83
N GLN A 125 15.98 -4.32 -3.87
CA GLN A 125 14.65 -4.60 -3.35
C GLN A 125 13.56 -4.10 -4.29
N GLU A 126 12.55 -4.94 -4.56
CA GLU A 126 11.38 -4.58 -5.35
C GLU A 126 10.53 -3.50 -4.66
N VAL A 127 10.11 -2.52 -5.44
CA VAL A 127 9.22 -1.43 -5.03
C VAL A 127 8.21 -1.08 -6.13
N TYR A 128 7.12 -0.43 -5.73
CA TYR A 128 5.96 -0.13 -6.58
C TYR A 128 5.69 1.38 -6.60
N PRO A 129 6.26 2.11 -7.57
CA PRO A 129 5.98 3.53 -7.77
C PRO A 129 4.53 3.78 -8.18
N HIS A 130 3.93 4.81 -7.59
CA HIS A 130 2.60 5.33 -7.93
C HIS A 130 2.66 6.23 -9.17
N LYS A 131 1.52 6.58 -9.76
CA LYS A 131 1.47 7.59 -10.84
C LYS A 131 2.08 8.92 -10.39
N ARG A 132 2.48 9.72 -11.37
CA ARG A 132 2.90 11.11 -11.14
C ARG A 132 1.79 11.86 -10.43
N PHE A 133 2.11 12.44 -9.27
CA PHE A 133 1.16 13.19 -8.44
C PHE A 133 1.57 14.67 -8.29
N SER A 134 2.70 15.07 -8.87
CA SER A 134 3.29 16.40 -8.72
C SER A 134 3.84 16.96 -10.04
N GLY A 135 4.05 18.29 -10.08
CA GLY A 135 4.59 19.01 -11.23
C GLY A 135 6.08 18.78 -11.51
N ASP A 136 6.81 18.10 -10.63
CA ASP A 136 8.28 17.91 -10.66
C ASP A 136 8.84 17.00 -11.78
N GLY A 137 8.06 16.74 -12.83
CA GLY A 137 8.49 15.85 -13.91
C GLY A 137 8.76 14.40 -13.45
N TYR A 138 8.21 13.97 -12.31
CA TYR A 138 8.46 12.65 -11.73
C TYR A 138 9.93 12.46 -11.31
N GLU A 139 10.56 13.54 -10.84
CA GLU A 139 11.84 13.51 -10.13
C GLU A 139 11.76 12.76 -8.81
N ARG A 140 10.59 12.85 -8.16
CA ARG A 140 10.27 12.07 -6.98
C ARG A 140 9.00 11.27 -7.25
N ALA A 141 8.98 10.04 -6.73
CA ALA A 141 7.81 9.19 -6.79
C ALA A 141 7.31 8.87 -5.39
N TYR A 142 5.98 8.79 -5.24
CA TYR A 142 5.39 8.09 -4.11
C TYR A 142 5.57 6.60 -4.36
N VAL A 143 6.26 5.92 -3.46
CA VAL A 143 6.69 4.53 -3.66
C VAL A 143 6.17 3.69 -2.52
N THR A 144 5.53 2.58 -2.85
CA THR A 144 5.17 1.53 -1.89
C THR A 144 6.21 0.42 -1.96
N GLY A 145 6.74 -0.03 -0.82
CA GLY A 145 7.69 -1.13 -0.76
C GLY A 145 7.77 -1.75 0.63
N ARG A 146 8.43 -2.89 0.76
CA ARG A 146 8.62 -3.58 2.05
C ARG A 146 9.75 -2.93 2.85
N HIS A 147 9.49 -2.37 4.02
CA HIS A 147 10.54 -1.76 4.84
C HIS A 147 11.59 -2.79 5.24
N LYS A 148 12.87 -2.45 5.06
CA LYS A 148 14.00 -3.38 5.24
C LYS A 148 14.11 -3.97 6.64
N ASP A 149 13.80 -3.19 7.67
CA ASP A 149 13.96 -3.61 9.07
C ASP A 149 12.69 -4.25 9.66
N THR A 150 11.51 -3.81 9.23
CA THR A 150 10.24 -4.24 9.84
C THR A 150 9.51 -5.28 9.01
N GLY A 151 9.89 -5.46 7.75
CA GLY A 151 9.20 -6.32 6.80
C GLY A 151 7.78 -5.84 6.44
N LYS A 152 7.33 -4.69 6.95
CA LYS A 152 6.00 -4.12 6.68
C LYS A 152 6.02 -3.25 5.45
N PHE A 153 4.93 -3.21 4.70
CA PHE A 153 4.82 -2.25 3.59
C PHE A 153 4.74 -0.81 4.12
N VAL A 154 5.53 0.06 3.52
CA VAL A 154 5.51 1.50 3.77
C VAL A 154 5.36 2.23 2.44
N SER A 155 4.76 3.41 2.50
CA SER A 155 4.66 4.31 1.35
C SER A 155 5.31 5.64 1.69
N LEU A 156 6.21 6.10 0.85
CA LEU A 156 6.98 7.33 1.09
C LEU A 156 7.39 8.00 -0.21
N MET A 157 7.78 9.26 -0.11
CA MET A 157 8.31 10.04 -1.24
C MET A 157 9.82 9.85 -1.35
N MET A 158 10.32 9.43 -2.51
CA MET A 158 11.76 9.30 -2.74
C MET A 158 12.18 9.69 -4.15
N PRO A 159 13.45 10.12 -4.36
CA PRO A 159 13.97 10.43 -5.68
C PRO A 159 13.94 9.21 -6.59
N THR A 160 13.50 9.40 -7.84
CA THR A 160 13.40 8.30 -8.82
C THR A 160 14.76 7.77 -9.25
N ILE A 161 15.81 8.60 -9.16
CA ILE A 161 17.21 8.21 -9.41
C ILE A 161 17.71 7.09 -8.48
N ARG A 162 17.06 6.84 -7.34
CA ARG A 162 17.40 5.74 -6.42
C ARG A 162 16.82 4.40 -6.83
N MET A 163 16.09 4.35 -7.93
CA MET A 163 15.45 3.15 -8.47
C MET A 163 15.97 2.86 -9.88
N GLU A 164 15.94 1.60 -10.27
CA GLU A 164 16.38 1.10 -11.57
C GLU A 164 15.50 -0.05 -12.06
N ASN A 165 15.78 -0.52 -13.28
CA ASN A 165 15.10 -1.66 -13.89
C ASN A 165 13.57 -1.48 -13.87
N TRP A 166 13.13 -0.30 -14.30
CA TRP A 166 11.72 0.06 -14.30
C TRP A 166 10.98 -0.78 -15.32
N SER A 167 9.81 -1.29 -14.93
CA SER A 167 8.95 -2.11 -15.78
C SER A 167 7.49 -1.85 -15.48
N ALA A 168 6.64 -2.04 -16.49
CA ALA A 168 5.20 -2.15 -16.29
C ALA A 168 4.87 -3.60 -15.90
N ALA A 169 4.14 -3.77 -14.81
CA ALA A 169 3.79 -5.08 -14.28
C ALA A 169 2.34 -5.12 -13.80
N GLU A 170 1.74 -6.31 -13.81
CA GLU A 170 0.48 -6.54 -13.12
C GLU A 170 0.78 -6.76 -11.63
N LEU A 171 0.30 -5.84 -10.79
CA LEU A 171 0.48 -5.84 -9.36
C LEU A 171 -0.60 -6.72 -8.72
N ARG A 172 -0.17 -7.72 -7.95
CA ARG A 172 -1.06 -8.73 -7.36
C ARG A 172 -1.06 -8.76 -5.84
N ASP A 173 -0.08 -8.11 -5.19
CA ASP A 173 -0.03 -8.06 -3.72
C ASP A 173 -1.20 -7.20 -3.18
N PRO A 174 -2.08 -7.75 -2.31
CA PRO A 174 -3.24 -7.03 -1.81
C PRO A 174 -2.90 -5.74 -1.08
N ILE A 175 -1.77 -5.67 -0.37
CA ILE A 175 -1.36 -4.47 0.35
C ILE A 175 -0.94 -3.38 -0.64
N VAL A 176 -0.22 -3.78 -1.70
CA VAL A 176 0.15 -2.87 -2.78
C VAL A 176 -1.10 -2.35 -3.49
N ILE A 177 -2.02 -3.24 -3.90
CA ILE A 177 -3.27 -2.85 -4.57
C ILE A 177 -4.10 -1.91 -3.69
N PHE A 178 -4.22 -2.21 -2.39
CA PHE A 178 -4.93 -1.35 -1.45
C PHE A 178 -4.33 0.06 -1.39
N LYS A 179 -3.00 0.17 -1.38
CA LYS A 179 -2.28 1.45 -1.42
C LYS A 179 -2.46 2.18 -2.77
N MET A 180 -2.73 1.45 -3.86
CA MET A 180 -3.03 2.01 -5.18
C MET A 180 -4.48 2.50 -5.32
N ARG A 181 -5.33 2.46 -4.29
CA ARG A 181 -6.70 3.04 -4.37
C ARG A 181 -6.74 4.58 -4.23
N GLY A 182 -5.60 5.23 -3.98
CA GLY A 182 -5.50 6.68 -3.85
C GLY A 182 -5.48 7.43 -5.18
N VAL A 183 -5.47 8.77 -5.12
CA VAL A 183 -5.50 9.68 -6.29
C VAL A 183 -4.36 9.43 -7.29
N SER A 184 -3.18 9.07 -6.78
CA SER A 184 -2.01 8.75 -7.60
C SER A 184 -1.87 7.26 -7.89
N GLY A 185 -2.89 6.47 -7.60
CA GLY A 185 -2.83 5.04 -7.74
C GLY A 185 -3.03 4.54 -9.17
N TRP A 186 -2.71 3.27 -9.37
CA TRP A 186 -2.97 2.57 -10.61
C TRP A 186 -4.25 1.74 -10.56
N SER A 187 -4.82 1.46 -11.74
CA SER A 187 -6.05 0.70 -11.94
C SER A 187 -5.86 -0.46 -12.91
N SER A 188 -6.91 -1.25 -13.11
CA SER A 188 -6.94 -2.34 -14.09
C SER A 188 -7.21 -1.88 -15.52
N SER A 189 -7.22 -0.56 -15.80
CA SER A 189 -7.55 -0.04 -17.12
C SER A 189 -6.44 -0.34 -18.14
N LYS A 190 -6.80 -0.47 -19.42
CA LYS A 190 -5.82 -0.61 -20.51
C LYS A 190 -4.94 0.64 -20.64
N ASN A 191 -5.49 1.82 -20.38
CA ASN A 191 -4.74 3.08 -20.41
C ASN A 191 -3.63 3.08 -19.36
N ASP A 192 -3.93 2.62 -18.13
CA ASP A 192 -2.94 2.54 -17.06
C ASP A 192 -1.79 1.58 -17.38
N LYS A 193 -2.06 0.52 -18.15
CA LYS A 193 -1.03 -0.39 -18.66
C LYS A 193 -0.08 0.32 -19.63
N GLU A 194 -0.61 1.06 -20.60
CA GLU A 194 0.22 1.78 -21.56
C GLU A 194 0.96 2.96 -20.91
N ASP A 195 0.31 3.65 -19.98
CA ASP A 195 0.93 4.70 -19.17
C ASP A 195 2.10 4.13 -18.37
N ALA A 196 1.90 3.02 -17.63
CA ALA A 196 2.97 2.38 -16.87
C ALA A 196 4.14 1.98 -17.78
N ARG A 197 3.88 1.50 -19.01
CA ARG A 197 4.94 1.20 -19.99
C ARG A 197 5.67 2.45 -20.44
N HIS A 198 4.94 3.53 -20.72
CA HIS A 198 5.52 4.81 -21.09
C HIS A 198 6.43 5.34 -19.97
N TYR A 199 5.97 5.38 -18.73
CA TYR A 199 6.77 5.79 -17.57
C TYR A 199 7.99 4.91 -17.36
N ALA A 200 7.84 3.58 -17.46
CA ALA A 200 8.96 2.66 -17.28
C ALA A 200 10.08 2.91 -18.30
N ARG A 201 9.73 3.07 -19.59
CA ARG A 201 10.71 3.42 -20.63
C ARG A 201 11.39 4.75 -20.35
N GLY A 202 10.62 5.81 -20.10
CA GLY A 202 11.17 7.14 -19.84
C GLY A 202 12.08 7.19 -18.61
N MET A 203 11.78 6.42 -17.55
CA MET A 203 12.65 6.33 -16.38
C MET A 203 13.95 5.59 -16.67
N ASN A 204 13.91 4.49 -17.42
CA ASN A 204 15.11 3.78 -17.83
C ASN A 204 16.00 4.65 -18.74
N GLU A 205 15.41 5.35 -19.72
CA GLU A 205 16.13 6.30 -20.58
C GLU A 205 16.77 7.43 -19.78
N ARG A 206 16.03 7.99 -18.80
CA ARG A 206 16.56 9.01 -17.90
C ARG A 206 17.78 8.51 -17.11
N ILE A 207 17.71 7.29 -16.59
CA ILE A 207 18.81 6.68 -15.84
C ILE A 207 20.03 6.48 -16.75
N LEU A 208 19.85 5.91 -17.93
CA LEU A 208 20.93 5.70 -18.90
C LEU A 208 21.61 7.03 -19.27
N ARG A 209 20.82 8.09 -19.51
CA ARG A 209 21.36 9.42 -19.79
C ARG A 209 22.20 9.96 -18.63
N LEU A 210 21.69 9.87 -17.40
CA LEU A 210 22.44 10.35 -16.24
C LEU A 210 23.72 9.54 -15.99
N GLN A 211 23.74 8.24 -16.33
CA GLN A 211 24.96 7.40 -16.26
C GLN A 211 25.97 7.87 -17.30
N ALA A 212 25.53 8.10 -18.54
CA ALA A 212 26.41 8.60 -19.61
C ALA A 212 26.99 9.99 -19.31
N GLU A 213 26.26 10.82 -18.57
CA GLU A 213 26.71 12.15 -18.13
C GLU A 213 27.58 12.12 -16.85
N GLY A 214 27.81 10.96 -16.23
CA GLY A 214 28.53 10.85 -14.96
C GLY A 214 27.82 11.52 -13.77
N LYS A 215 26.49 11.65 -13.83
CA LYS A 215 25.64 12.31 -12.82
C LYS A 215 24.94 11.32 -11.88
N LEU A 216 25.40 10.06 -11.84
CA LEU A 216 24.86 9.00 -11.00
C LEU A 216 25.94 8.34 -10.16
#